data_AF-A0A9W4GQS2-F1
#
_entry.id   AF-A0A9W4GQS2-F1
#
_cell.length_a   1.000
_cell.length_b   1.000
_cell.length_c   1.000
_cell.angle_alpha   90.00
_cell.angle_beta   90.00
_cell.angle_gamma   90.00
#
_symmetry.space_group_name_H-M   'P 1'
#
loop_
_entity.id
_entity.type
_entity.pdbx_description
1 polymer ?
#
loop_
_entity_poly.entity_id
_entity_poly.type
_entity_poly.pdbx_seq_one_letter_code
_entity_poly.pdbx_strand_id
1 'polypeptide(L)'
;MQTTTGARYAWRSAALVCVLVAAAGCGGNGTPVRDAQAVTDEVATQSDAVLTMTQVKGKVSGSGATEVSCNYDNDDDPNREMLNMWSLHGLDNTVLGKAMANLAAGLPEKGWKVVKNGPDRSMSRSQEIQAVHLATKTQLDATWQKNLQRGDPMIVFHVYSRCFRKPSDN
;
A
#
# COMPACT_ATOMS: atom_id res chain seq x y z
N MET A 1 -41.61 -26.60 -50.72
CA MET A 1 -43.02 -26.69 -50.28
C MET A 1 -43.00 -27.13 -48.82
N GLN A 2 -43.54 -26.29 -47.92
CA GLN A 2 -44.20 -26.58 -46.63
C GLN A 2 -43.59 -27.68 -45.71
N THR A 3 -43.34 -27.50 -44.41
CA THR A 3 -44.17 -26.78 -43.43
C THR A 3 -43.39 -26.59 -42.13
N THR A 4 -43.49 -25.38 -41.58
CA THR A 4 -43.20 -24.99 -40.20
C THR A 4 -43.99 -25.81 -39.18
N THR A 5 -43.35 -26.27 -38.10
CA THR A 5 -44.05 -26.69 -36.88
C THR A 5 -43.52 -25.85 -35.72
N GLY A 6 -44.38 -24.94 -35.24
CA GLY A 6 -44.12 -24.10 -34.08
C GLY A 6 -44.40 -24.85 -32.78
N ALA A 7 -43.51 -24.69 -31.81
CA ALA A 7 -43.78 -25.02 -30.42
C ALA A 7 -44.16 -23.75 -29.66
N ARG A 8 -45.46 -23.59 -29.40
CA ARG A 8 -45.99 -22.63 -28.45
C ARG A 8 -45.68 -23.15 -27.05
N TYR A 9 -44.84 -22.45 -26.28
CA TYR A 9 -44.75 -22.69 -24.84
C TYR A 9 -45.32 -21.52 -24.06
N ALA A 10 -46.32 -21.86 -23.26
CA ALA A 10 -47.16 -20.99 -22.47
C ALA A 10 -46.36 -20.19 -21.45
N TRP A 11 -46.56 -18.87 -21.46
CA TRP A 11 -46.15 -17.99 -20.38
C TRP A 11 -47.01 -18.30 -19.16
N ARG A 12 -46.44 -19.05 -18.20
CA ARG A 12 -46.97 -19.11 -16.84
C ARG A 12 -46.22 -18.08 -16.01
N SER A 13 -46.88 -16.96 -15.75
CA SER A 13 -46.48 -15.94 -14.80
C SER A 13 -46.32 -16.56 -13.41
N ALA A 14 -45.08 -16.81 -12.99
CA ALA A 14 -44.77 -17.06 -11.59
C ALA A 14 -44.35 -15.73 -10.97
N ALA A 15 -45.24 -15.13 -10.17
CA ALA A 15 -44.91 -14.00 -9.33
C ALA A 15 -43.90 -14.48 -8.27
N LEU A 16 -42.62 -14.22 -8.53
CA LEU A 16 -41.55 -14.38 -7.55
C LEU A 16 -41.70 -13.25 -6.54
N VAL A 17 -42.26 -13.58 -5.37
CA VAL A 17 -42.23 -12.76 -4.18
C VAL A 17 -40.75 -12.56 -3.81
N CYS A 18 -40.19 -11.40 -4.13
CA CYS A 18 -38.93 -10.95 -3.57
C CYS A 18 -39.12 -10.71 -2.07
N VAL A 19 -38.83 -11.71 -1.26
CA VAL A 19 -38.56 -11.51 0.16
C VAL A 19 -37.24 -10.76 0.24
N LEU A 20 -37.30 -9.44 0.30
CA LEU A 20 -36.18 -8.59 0.68
C LEU A 20 -35.88 -8.87 2.16
N VAL A 21 -35.02 -9.84 2.43
CA VAL A 21 -34.33 -9.92 3.70
C VAL A 21 -33.36 -8.73 3.72
N ALA A 22 -33.77 -7.64 4.36
CA ALA A 22 -32.88 -6.55 4.71
C ALA A 22 -31.92 -7.06 5.78
N ALA A 23 -30.85 -7.74 5.37
CA ALA A 23 -29.66 -7.86 6.18
C ALA A 23 -28.99 -6.47 6.22
N ALA A 24 -29.50 -5.60 7.07
CA ALA A 24 -28.73 -4.47 7.59
C ALA A 24 -27.64 -5.03 8.53
N GLY A 25 -26.68 -5.75 7.96
CA GLY A 25 -25.45 -6.09 8.64
C GLY A 25 -24.55 -4.86 8.61
N CYS A 26 -24.54 -4.11 9.71
CA CYS A 26 -23.55 -3.07 9.96
C CYS A 26 -22.15 -3.65 9.69
N GLY A 27 -21.43 -3.07 8.72
CA GLY A 27 -20.07 -3.45 8.36
C GLY A 27 -19.10 -3.16 9.50
N GLY A 28 -18.98 -4.08 10.45
CA GLY A 28 -17.97 -4.03 11.49
C GLY A 28 -16.67 -4.66 11.01
N ASN A 29 -15.90 -3.97 10.16
CA ASN A 29 -14.52 -4.38 9.93
C ASN A 29 -13.62 -3.68 10.95
N GLY A 30 -13.60 -4.19 12.18
CA GLY A 30 -12.60 -3.79 13.17
C GLY A 30 -11.17 -4.09 12.67
N THR A 31 -10.18 -3.44 13.28
CA THR A 31 -8.77 -3.69 12.98
C THR A 31 -8.44 -5.17 13.11
N PRO A 32 -7.84 -5.82 12.09
CA PRO A 32 -7.61 -7.26 12.10
C PRO A 32 -6.57 -7.66 13.15
N VAL A 33 -6.77 -8.80 13.81
CA VAL A 33 -5.74 -9.41 14.65
C VAL A 33 -4.72 -10.11 13.75
N ARG A 34 -3.43 -9.78 13.91
CA ARG A 34 -2.32 -10.37 13.15
C ARG A 34 -1.15 -10.67 14.08
N ASP A 35 -0.42 -11.74 13.78
CA ASP A 35 0.87 -11.99 14.40
C ASP A 35 1.87 -10.89 14.04
N ALA A 36 2.54 -10.31 15.04
CA ALA A 36 3.42 -9.18 14.84
C ALA A 36 4.66 -9.54 14.00
N GLN A 37 5.22 -10.74 14.21
CA GLN A 37 6.40 -11.19 13.46
C GLN A 37 6.06 -11.38 11.98
N ALA A 38 4.90 -11.97 11.67
CA ALA A 38 4.43 -12.10 10.29
C ALA A 38 4.25 -10.73 9.60
N VAL A 39 3.80 -9.71 10.34
CA VAL A 39 3.70 -8.34 9.78
C VAL A 39 5.09 -7.71 9.59
N THR A 40 6.03 -7.94 10.52
CA THR A 40 7.45 -7.56 10.38
C THR A 40 8.07 -8.13 9.11
N ASP A 41 7.94 -9.44 8.91
CA ASP A 41 8.53 -10.14 7.76
C ASP A 41 7.89 -9.68 6.44
N GLU A 42 6.58 -9.43 6.44
CA GLU A 42 5.85 -8.85 5.31
C GLU A 42 6.43 -7.48 4.94
N VAL A 43 6.54 -6.56 5.89
CA VAL A 43 7.05 -5.20 5.63
C VAL A 43 8.52 -5.22 5.22
N ALA A 44 9.35 -6.06 5.85
CA ALA A 44 10.75 -6.24 5.47
C ALA A 44 10.89 -6.72 4.02
N THR A 45 10.13 -7.76 3.65
CA THR A 45 10.10 -8.31 2.28
C THR A 45 9.71 -7.24 1.26
N GLN A 46 8.66 -6.47 1.56
CA GLN A 46 8.21 -5.39 0.67
C GLN A 46 9.24 -4.25 0.58
N SER A 47 9.89 -3.92 1.68
CA SER A 47 10.93 -2.89 1.73
C SER A 47 12.16 -3.25 0.88
N ASP A 48 12.62 -4.50 0.95
CA ASP A 48 13.75 -4.98 0.15
C ASP A 48 13.42 -5.02 -1.35
N ALA A 49 12.18 -5.39 -1.68
CA ALA A 49 11.68 -5.34 -3.05
C ALA A 49 11.66 -3.89 -3.58
N VAL A 50 11.19 -2.93 -2.77
CA VAL A 50 11.22 -1.49 -3.10
C VAL A 50 12.63 -0.99 -3.36
N LEU A 51 13.59 -1.32 -2.49
CA LEU A 51 14.99 -0.96 -2.70
C LEU A 51 15.54 -1.54 -4.01
N THR A 52 15.25 -2.81 -4.29
CA THR A 52 15.68 -3.48 -5.53
C THR A 52 15.12 -2.80 -6.78
N MET A 53 13.88 -2.33 -6.75
CA MET A 53 13.24 -1.62 -7.88
C MET A 53 13.89 -0.27 -8.21
N THR A 54 14.62 0.35 -7.28
CA THR A 54 15.35 1.60 -7.58
C THR A 54 16.46 1.39 -8.62
N GLN A 55 17.01 0.16 -8.70
CA GLN A 55 18.08 -0.24 -9.62
C GLN A 55 19.31 0.70 -9.59
N VAL A 56 19.62 1.26 -8.42
CA VAL A 56 20.83 2.08 -8.22
C VAL A 56 21.61 1.58 -7.00
N LYS A 57 22.92 1.82 -7.01
CA LYS A 57 23.80 1.51 -5.87
C LYS A 57 24.16 2.81 -5.17
N GLY A 58 23.59 3.05 -4.00
CA GLY A 58 23.89 4.20 -3.15
C GLY A 58 24.09 3.76 -1.70
N LYS A 59 24.25 4.75 -0.80
CA LYS A 59 24.25 4.49 0.64
C LYS A 59 22.81 4.35 1.12
N VAL A 60 22.54 3.33 1.92
CA VAL A 60 21.26 3.10 2.57
C VAL A 60 21.44 3.26 4.07
N SER A 61 20.57 4.04 4.71
CA SER A 61 20.53 4.21 6.17
C SER A 61 19.10 4.10 6.68
N GLY A 62 18.90 3.50 7.86
CA GLY A 62 17.59 3.29 8.47
C GLY A 62 17.69 2.42 9.72
N SER A 63 16.63 2.39 10.52
CA SER A 63 16.58 1.61 11.78
C SER A 63 15.96 0.22 11.63
N GLY A 64 15.55 -0.17 10.41
CA GLY A 64 14.75 -1.36 10.19
C GLY A 64 13.28 -1.16 10.56
N ALA A 65 12.52 -2.26 10.56
CA ALA A 65 11.10 -2.24 10.88
C ALA A 65 10.86 -2.06 12.39
N THR A 66 10.00 -1.12 12.72
CA THR A 66 9.61 -0.77 14.10
C THR A 66 8.09 -0.79 14.22
N GLU A 67 7.59 -1.35 15.33
CA GLU A 67 6.16 -1.29 15.66
C GLU A 67 5.81 0.07 16.26
N VAL A 68 4.82 0.76 15.69
CA VAL A 68 4.31 2.06 16.18
C VAL A 68 2.79 2.02 16.38
N SER A 69 2.25 2.97 17.16
CA SER A 69 0.80 3.14 17.28
C SER A 69 0.22 3.67 15.97
N CYS A 70 -0.92 3.13 15.55
CA CYS A 70 -1.69 3.72 14.45
C CYS A 70 -2.35 5.05 14.81
N ASN A 71 -2.48 5.33 16.10
CA ASN A 71 -2.94 6.60 16.61
C ASN A 71 -1.74 7.33 17.22
N TYR A 72 -1.09 8.18 16.43
CA TYR A 72 0.12 8.90 16.86
C TYR A 72 -0.10 9.85 18.04
N ASP A 73 -1.35 10.18 18.37
CA ASP A 73 -1.71 11.01 19.53
C ASP A 73 -2.06 10.16 20.77
N ASN A 74 -2.07 8.83 20.64
CA ASN A 74 -2.41 7.90 21.72
C ASN A 74 -1.57 6.62 21.63
N ASP A 75 -0.49 6.57 22.39
CA ASP A 75 0.40 5.40 22.45
C ASP A 75 -0.26 4.17 23.08
N ASP A 76 -1.31 4.37 23.90
CA ASP A 76 -2.11 3.29 24.50
C ASP A 76 -3.11 2.67 23.51
N ASP A 77 -3.21 3.19 22.27
CA ASP A 77 -4.05 2.59 21.24
C ASP A 77 -3.54 1.17 20.92
N PRO A 78 -4.39 0.15 21.04
CA PRO A 78 -4.00 -1.24 20.79
C PRO A 78 -3.79 -1.55 19.30
N ASN A 79 -4.18 -0.64 18.39
CA ASN A 79 -3.92 -0.78 16.96
C ASN A 79 -2.49 -0.34 16.67
N ARG A 80 -1.70 -1.28 16.16
CA ARG A 80 -0.30 -1.10 15.80
C ARG A 80 -0.15 -1.15 14.30
N GLU A 81 0.91 -0.52 13.80
CA GLU A 81 1.42 -0.75 12.45
C GLU A 81 2.91 -1.08 12.53
N MET A 82 3.38 -1.78 11.52
CA MET A 82 4.80 -2.01 11.34
C MET A 82 5.32 -1.03 10.30
N LEU A 83 6.32 -0.25 10.66
CA LEU A 83 6.89 0.82 9.84
C LEU A 83 8.39 0.58 9.64
N ASN A 84 8.82 0.49 8.39
CA ASN A 84 10.23 0.46 8.03
C ASN A 84 10.61 1.76 7.30
N MET A 85 11.39 2.59 7.99
CA MET A 85 11.88 3.87 7.48
C MET A 85 13.37 3.78 7.14
N TRP A 86 13.71 4.20 5.93
CA TRP A 86 15.09 4.28 5.49
C TRP A 86 15.26 5.34 4.39
N SER A 87 16.50 5.68 4.10
CA SER A 87 16.86 6.64 3.06
C SER A 87 17.92 6.09 2.12
N LEU A 88 17.86 6.51 0.86
CA LEU A 88 18.87 6.29 -0.16
C LEU A 88 19.57 7.61 -0.46
N HIS A 89 20.89 7.66 -0.28
CA HIS A 89 21.68 8.89 -0.35
C HIS A 89 23.11 8.64 -0.86
N GLY A 90 23.93 9.70 -0.91
CA GLY A 90 25.29 9.65 -1.45
C GLY A 90 25.33 9.54 -2.97
N LEU A 91 24.28 10.01 -3.63
CA LEU A 91 24.08 10.02 -5.08
C LEU A 91 23.67 11.43 -5.51
N ASP A 92 24.01 11.82 -6.74
CA ASP A 92 23.54 13.09 -7.27
C ASP A 92 22.04 13.04 -7.65
N ASN A 93 21.46 14.23 -7.89
CA ASN A 93 20.06 14.36 -8.26
C ASN A 93 19.70 13.68 -9.59
N THR A 94 20.64 13.49 -10.51
CA THR A 94 20.39 12.77 -11.76
C THR A 94 20.15 11.30 -11.48
N VAL A 95 21.01 10.68 -10.66
CA VAL A 95 20.87 9.26 -10.29
C VAL A 95 19.66 9.04 -9.39
N LEU A 96 19.38 9.92 -8.43
CA LEU A 96 18.18 9.83 -7.58
C LEU A 96 16.89 10.01 -8.39
N GLY A 97 16.88 10.92 -9.38
CA GLY A 97 15.76 11.05 -10.30
C GLY A 97 15.52 9.77 -11.10
N LYS A 98 16.59 9.12 -11.57
CA LYS A 98 16.50 7.81 -12.23
C LYS A 98 15.96 6.73 -11.29
N ALA A 99 16.38 6.72 -10.03
CA ALA A 99 15.88 5.79 -9.02
C ALA A 99 14.37 5.92 -8.82
N MET A 100 13.84 7.15 -8.72
CA MET A 100 12.40 7.42 -8.63
C MET A 100 11.63 6.98 -9.89
N ALA A 101 12.21 7.21 -11.08
CA ALA A 101 11.60 6.77 -12.34
C ALA A 101 11.55 5.24 -12.45
N ASN A 102 12.63 4.55 -12.10
CA ASN A 102 12.70 3.09 -12.07
C ASN A 102 11.68 2.52 -11.07
N LEU A 103 11.59 3.12 -9.88
CA LEU A 103 10.62 2.72 -8.87
C LEU A 103 9.18 2.85 -9.40
N ALA A 104 8.82 3.99 -9.99
CA ALA A 104 7.49 4.20 -10.55
C ALA A 104 7.11 3.17 -11.63
N ALA A 105 8.08 2.77 -12.47
CA ALA A 105 7.89 1.77 -13.50
C ALA A 105 7.80 0.34 -12.95
N GLY A 106 8.65 0.00 -11.97
CA GLY A 106 8.72 -1.36 -11.40
C GLY A 106 7.57 -1.69 -10.45
N LEU A 107 7.00 -0.70 -9.76
CA LEU A 107 5.93 -0.91 -8.78
C LEU A 107 4.74 -1.72 -9.33
N PRO A 108 4.11 -1.36 -10.46
CA PRO A 108 3.02 -2.15 -11.04
C PRO A 108 3.41 -3.58 -11.39
N GLU A 109 4.62 -3.81 -11.89
CA GLU A 109 5.13 -5.15 -12.24
C GLU A 109 5.28 -6.06 -11.02
N LYS A 110 5.42 -5.46 -9.83
CA LYS A 110 5.55 -6.15 -8.54
C LYS A 110 4.27 -6.10 -7.70
N GLY A 111 3.11 -5.90 -8.34
CA GLY A 111 1.82 -6.00 -7.66
C GLY A 111 1.46 -4.77 -6.82
N TRP A 112 2.09 -3.62 -7.05
CA TRP A 112 1.73 -2.37 -6.40
C TRP A 112 0.81 -1.54 -7.28
N LYS A 113 -0.21 -0.93 -6.66
CA LYS A 113 -0.99 0.13 -7.28
C LYS A 113 -0.40 1.48 -6.89
N VAL A 114 0.13 2.22 -7.85
CA VAL A 114 0.53 3.61 -7.66
C VAL A 114 -0.73 4.46 -7.50
N VAL A 115 -0.88 5.12 -6.35
CA VAL A 115 -2.01 6.03 -6.07
C VAL A 115 -1.63 7.49 -6.27
N LYS A 116 -0.33 7.80 -6.17
CA LYS A 116 0.23 9.12 -6.46
C LYS A 116 1.62 8.97 -7.08
N ASN A 117 1.90 9.77 -8.10
CA ASN A 117 3.26 10.04 -8.58
C ASN A 117 3.30 11.49 -9.06
N GLY A 118 3.90 12.37 -8.26
CA GLY A 118 3.90 13.80 -8.53
C GLY A 118 4.39 14.61 -7.34
N PRO A 119 4.27 15.95 -7.37
CA PRO A 119 4.74 16.78 -6.27
C PRO A 119 3.99 16.51 -4.96
N ASP A 120 4.71 16.54 -3.84
CA ASP A 120 4.15 16.63 -2.50
C ASP A 120 3.47 17.99 -2.26
N ARG A 121 2.86 18.16 -1.07
CA ARG A 121 2.19 19.41 -0.68
C ARG A 121 3.14 20.41 0.01
N SER A 122 4.42 20.09 0.09
CA SER A 122 5.41 20.95 0.74
C SER A 122 5.75 22.15 -0.14
N MET A 123 6.38 23.15 0.46
CA MET A 123 6.87 24.32 -0.29
C MET A 123 7.92 23.96 -1.35
N SER A 124 8.71 22.91 -1.13
CA SER A 124 9.73 22.46 -2.10
C SER A 124 9.15 21.64 -3.26
N ARG A 125 7.87 21.22 -3.17
CA ARG A 125 7.19 20.37 -4.16
C ARG A 125 8.06 19.17 -4.55
N SER A 126 8.60 18.49 -3.55
CA SER A 126 9.43 17.29 -3.72
C SER A 126 8.63 16.24 -4.47
N GLN A 127 9.25 15.46 -5.34
CA GLN A 127 8.53 14.38 -5.99
C GLN A 127 8.20 13.30 -4.95
N GLU A 128 6.95 12.87 -4.92
CA GLU A 128 6.41 11.85 -4.04
C GLU A 128 5.73 10.75 -4.86
N ILE A 129 6.04 9.51 -4.53
CA ILE A 129 5.33 8.33 -5.01
C ILE A 129 4.63 7.70 -3.81
N GLN A 130 3.32 7.53 -3.92
CA GLN A 130 2.54 6.76 -2.96
C GLN A 130 1.97 5.53 -3.67
N ALA A 131 2.08 4.36 -3.05
CA ALA A 131 1.60 3.11 -3.63
C ALA A 131 1.08 2.14 -2.55
N VAL A 132 0.20 1.23 -2.98
CA VAL A 132 -0.37 0.18 -2.11
C VAL A 132 -0.16 -1.18 -2.77
N HIS A 133 0.49 -2.10 -2.06
CA HIS A 133 0.67 -3.47 -2.52
C HIS A 133 -0.69 -4.19 -2.52
N LEU A 134 -1.03 -4.82 -3.65
CA LEU A 134 -2.38 -5.31 -3.89
C LEU A 134 -2.73 -6.52 -3.01
N ALA A 135 -1.76 -7.39 -2.71
CA ALA A 135 -1.99 -8.60 -1.92
C ALA A 135 -2.00 -8.32 -0.42
N THR A 136 -0.96 -7.67 0.08
CA THR A 136 -0.73 -7.47 1.53
C THR A 136 -1.34 -6.20 2.07
N LYS A 137 -1.70 -5.25 1.18
CA LYS A 137 -2.12 -3.88 1.53
C LYS A 137 -1.03 -3.05 2.22
N THR A 138 0.23 -3.49 2.19
CA THR A 138 1.39 -2.69 2.57
C THR A 138 1.40 -1.40 1.76
N GLN A 139 1.76 -0.30 2.40
CA GLN A 139 1.80 1.04 1.83
C GLN A 139 3.25 1.47 1.67
N LEU A 140 3.49 2.28 0.65
CA LEU A 140 4.78 2.88 0.34
C LEU A 140 4.57 4.38 0.14
N ASP A 141 5.35 5.17 0.84
CA ASP A 141 5.58 6.58 0.54
C ASP A 141 7.07 6.79 0.28
N ALA A 142 7.41 7.24 -0.93
CA ALA A 142 8.77 7.57 -1.34
C ALA A 142 8.86 9.04 -1.72
N THR A 143 9.65 9.82 -1.00
CA THR A 143 9.80 11.27 -1.21
C THR A 143 11.23 11.63 -1.58
N TRP A 144 11.41 12.25 -2.74
CA TRP A 144 12.71 12.72 -3.22
C TRP A 144 13.02 14.14 -2.73
N GLN A 145 13.87 14.23 -1.72
CA GLN A 145 14.34 15.46 -1.12
C GLN A 145 15.53 16.03 -1.91
N LYS A 146 15.23 16.69 -3.03
CA LYS A 146 16.23 17.20 -3.98
C LYS A 146 16.83 18.57 -3.66
N ASN A 147 16.09 19.40 -2.93
CA ASN A 147 16.38 20.82 -2.69
C ASN A 147 16.47 21.11 -1.18
N LEU A 148 17.26 20.32 -0.47
CA LEU A 148 17.48 20.56 0.96
C LEU A 148 18.27 21.86 1.15
N GLN A 149 17.81 22.73 2.05
CA GLN A 149 18.56 23.95 2.42
C GLN A 149 19.92 23.60 3.03
N ARG A 150 20.02 22.42 3.65
CA ARG A 150 21.23 21.85 4.24
C ARG A 150 21.19 20.33 4.09
N GLY A 151 22.33 19.74 3.71
CA GLY A 151 22.47 18.29 3.53
C GLY A 151 22.48 17.86 2.06
N ASP A 152 22.91 16.63 1.82
CA ASP A 152 22.96 16.02 0.49
C ASP A 152 21.57 15.52 0.07
N PRO A 153 21.25 15.52 -1.24
CA PRO A 153 19.97 15.01 -1.72
C PRO A 153 19.80 13.53 -1.39
N MET A 154 18.56 13.14 -1.12
CA MET A 154 18.21 11.77 -0.78
C MET A 154 16.77 11.44 -1.15
N ILE A 155 16.45 10.15 -1.20
CA ILE A 155 15.06 9.68 -1.22
C ILE A 155 14.78 9.06 0.13
N VAL A 156 13.68 9.48 0.77
CA VAL A 156 13.19 8.90 2.02
C VAL A 156 12.05 7.96 1.69
N PHE A 157 12.08 6.76 2.27
CA PHE A 157 11.12 5.69 2.06
C PHE A 157 10.46 5.32 3.37
N HIS A 158 9.13 5.31 3.38
CA HIS A 158 8.32 4.70 4.43
C HIS A 158 7.58 3.52 3.82
N VAL A 159 7.88 2.31 4.29
CA VAL A 159 7.16 1.09 3.90
C VAL A 159 6.47 0.56 5.14
N TYR A 160 5.14 0.46 5.12
CA TYR A 160 4.38 0.21 6.33
C TYR A 160 3.14 -0.66 6.11
N SER A 161 2.76 -1.41 7.14
CA SER A 161 1.57 -2.26 7.09
C SER A 161 0.28 -1.44 7.20
N ARG A 162 -0.86 -2.11 7.00
CA ARG A 162 -2.12 -1.61 7.59
C ARG A 162 -2.07 -1.79 9.10
N CYS A 163 -2.88 -1.00 9.80
CA CYS A 163 -3.15 -1.22 11.22
C CYS A 163 -3.60 -2.65 11.49
N PHE A 164 -3.05 -3.24 12.54
CA PHE A 164 -3.38 -4.55 13.06
C PHE A 164 -3.41 -4.52 14.59
N ARG A 165 -4.07 -5.49 15.21
CA ARG A 165 -3.97 -5.73 16.65
C ARG A 165 -3.12 -6.97 16.87
N LYS A 166 -2.30 -6.96 17.92
CA LYS A 166 -1.65 -8.19 18.39
C LYS A 166 -2.69 -9.13 19.00
N PRO A 167 -2.47 -10.46 18.96
CA PRO A 167 -3.24 -11.39 19.79
C PRO A 167 -3.18 -10.93 21.25
N SER A 168 -4.28 -11.09 21.98
CA SER A 168 -4.25 -10.91 23.43
C SER A 168 -3.42 -12.04 24.05
N ASP A 169 -2.54 -11.69 24.98
CA ASP A 169 -1.86 -12.67 25.82
C ASP A 169 -2.93 -13.34 26.70
N ASN A 170 -3.16 -14.64 26.53
CA ASN A 170 -4.02 -15.46 27.41
C ASN A 170 -3.17 -16.18 28.44
#